data_AF-A0A2R3QGF2-F1
#
_entry.id   AF-A0A2R3QGF2-F1
#
_cell.length_a   1.000
_cell.length_b   1.000
_cell.length_c   1.000
_cell.angle_alpha   90.00
_cell.angle_beta   90.00
_cell.angle_gamma   90.00
#
_symmetry.space_group_name_H-M   'P 1'
#
loop_
_entity.id
_entity.type
_entity.pdbx_description
1 polymer ?
#
loop_
_entity_poly.entity_id
_entity_poly.type
_entity_poly.pdbx_seq_one_letter_code
_entity_poly.pdbx_strand_id
1 'polypeptide(L)'
;MSSPADHLIEVVAAARLALDEATADHAEACREAAALLGRIGQCQARQGEITRRRLAGEHSQDEANEYAALSGDLAVLRELHGEAQARAEASRPERQRAALARAEAGLSEHQRSAAFEQVKEHARAAEQVYMQCLRAVWEAAQQQDRRPRTFGEVFRIDQAIMNLCRFNSFQGLEIQR
;
A
#
# COMPACT_ATOMS: atom_id res chain seq x y z
N MET A 1 3.78 -25.83 -5.90
CA MET A 1 2.73 -25.01 -5.27
C MET A 1 3.38 -23.69 -4.90
N SER A 2 2.84 -22.55 -5.34
CA SER A 2 3.41 -21.23 -5.04
C SER A 2 3.34 -20.94 -3.54
N SER A 3 4.36 -20.29 -2.96
CA SER A 3 4.35 -19.94 -1.54
C SER A 3 3.26 -18.90 -1.27
N PRO A 4 2.60 -18.89 -0.10
CA PRO A 4 1.66 -17.82 0.28
C PRO A 4 2.31 -16.42 0.20
N ALA A 5 3.61 -16.31 0.42
CA ALA A 5 4.35 -15.06 0.24
C ALA A 5 4.43 -14.64 -1.24
N ASP A 6 4.69 -15.59 -2.15
CA ASP A 6 4.77 -15.33 -3.59
C ASP A 6 3.43 -14.83 -4.13
N HIS A 7 2.33 -15.43 -3.67
CA HIS A 7 0.99 -14.97 -4.03
C HIS A 7 0.70 -13.53 -3.56
N LEU A 8 1.10 -13.15 -2.34
CA LEU A 8 0.92 -11.78 -1.86
C LEU A 8 1.77 -10.77 -2.65
N ILE A 9 2.98 -11.15 -3.07
CA ILE A 9 3.82 -10.33 -3.94
C ILE A 9 3.14 -10.12 -5.30
N GLU A 10 2.58 -11.19 -5.90
CA GLU A 10 1.82 -11.10 -7.15
C GLU A 10 0.59 -10.19 -7.02
N VAL A 11 -0.15 -10.27 -5.90
CA VAL A 11 -1.31 -9.41 -5.63
C VAL A 11 -0.91 -7.94 -5.51
N VAL A 12 0.21 -7.63 -4.83
CA VAL A 12 0.74 -6.25 -4.76
C VAL A 12 1.15 -5.77 -6.14
N ALA A 13 1.86 -6.59 -6.92
CA ALA A 13 2.28 -6.24 -8.27
C ALA A 13 1.09 -5.94 -9.19
N ALA A 14 0.06 -6.79 -9.16
CA ALA A 14 -1.17 -6.59 -9.92
C ALA A 14 -1.92 -5.32 -9.48
N ALA A 15 -1.99 -5.03 -8.17
CA ALA A 15 -2.62 -3.82 -7.66
C ALA A 15 -1.85 -2.55 -8.06
N ARG A 16 -0.52 -2.61 -8.15
CA ARG A 16 0.31 -1.50 -8.66
C ARG A 16 0.06 -1.26 -10.14
N LEU A 17 0.09 -2.31 -10.96
CA LEU A 17 -0.19 -2.20 -12.39
C LEU A 17 -1.58 -1.58 -12.64
N ALA A 18 -2.61 -2.06 -11.95
CA ALA A 18 -3.95 -1.51 -12.07
C ALA A 18 -4.04 -0.03 -11.62
N LEU A 19 -3.25 0.38 -10.62
CA LEU A 19 -3.16 1.77 -10.20
C LEU A 19 -2.47 2.63 -11.25
N ASP A 20 -1.39 2.14 -11.86
CA ASP A 20 -0.65 2.84 -12.91
C ASP A 20 -1.52 3.04 -14.16
N GLU A 21 -2.23 2.00 -14.59
CA GLU A 21 -3.20 2.05 -15.70
C GLU A 21 -4.31 3.08 -15.41
N ALA A 22 -4.97 2.99 -14.25
CA ALA A 22 -6.02 3.94 -13.87
C ALA A 22 -5.50 5.38 -13.76
N THR A 23 -4.25 5.57 -13.31
CA THR A 23 -3.63 6.89 -13.22
C THR A 23 -3.31 7.46 -14.61
N ALA A 24 -2.85 6.61 -15.54
CA ALA A 24 -2.61 6.99 -16.92
C ALA A 24 -3.92 7.41 -17.61
N ASP A 25 -4.98 6.60 -17.47
CA ASP A 25 -6.31 6.88 -18.02
C ASP A 25 -6.90 8.18 -17.47
N HIS A 26 -6.78 8.41 -16.16
CA HIS A 26 -7.21 9.64 -15.52
C HIS A 26 -6.44 10.85 -16.05
N ALA A 27 -5.11 10.73 -16.14
CA ALA A 27 -4.26 11.80 -16.67
C ALA A 27 -4.59 12.12 -18.13
N GLU A 28 -4.88 11.11 -18.96
CA GLU A 28 -5.30 11.30 -20.34
C GLU A 28 -6.64 12.03 -20.44
N ALA A 29 -7.66 11.57 -19.70
CA ALA A 29 -8.97 12.23 -19.69
C ALA A 29 -8.88 13.69 -19.19
N CYS A 30 -8.05 13.97 -18.18
CA CYS A 30 -7.80 15.33 -17.72
C CYS A 30 -7.10 16.19 -18.79
N ARG A 31 -6.13 15.64 -19.53
CA ARG A 31 -5.48 16.36 -20.64
C ARG A 31 -6.47 16.67 -21.76
N GLU A 32 -7.32 15.72 -22.13
CA GLU A 32 -8.37 15.90 -23.13
C GLU A 32 -9.34 17.01 -22.72
N ALA A 33 -9.84 16.96 -21.47
CA ALA A 33 -10.72 18.00 -20.92
C ALA A 33 -10.05 19.38 -20.92
N ALA A 34 -8.78 19.49 -20.50
CA ALA A 34 -8.03 20.74 -20.51
C ALA A 34 -7.83 21.29 -21.94
N ALA A 35 -7.55 20.42 -22.91
CA ALA A 35 -7.41 20.82 -24.31
C ALA A 35 -8.72 21.35 -24.89
N LEU A 36 -9.85 20.68 -24.61
CA LEU A 36 -11.18 21.13 -25.02
C LEU A 36 -11.54 22.47 -24.38
N LEU A 37 -11.25 22.65 -23.10
CA LEU A 37 -11.45 23.92 -22.41
C LEU A 37 -10.63 25.06 -23.04
N GLY A 38 -9.38 24.78 -23.42
CA GLY A 38 -8.54 25.72 -24.16
C GLY A 38 -9.14 26.14 -25.50
N ARG A 39 -9.68 25.18 -26.28
CA ARG A 39 -10.37 25.46 -27.55
C ARG A 39 -11.65 26.27 -27.35
N ILE A 40 -12.45 25.94 -26.33
CA ILE A 40 -13.63 26.72 -25.94
C ILE A 40 -13.23 28.18 -25.66
N GLY A 41 -12.16 28.40 -24.90
CA GLY A 41 -11.64 29.73 -24.60
C GLY A 41 -11.23 30.50 -25.86
N GLN A 42 -10.56 29.85 -26.82
CA GLN A 42 -10.19 30.46 -28.10
C GLN A 42 -11.40 30.87 -28.93
N CYS A 43 -12.41 29.99 -29.06
CA CYS A 43 -13.65 30.30 -29.79
C CYS A 43 -14.42 31.45 -29.11
N GLN A 44 -14.51 31.46 -27.78
CA GLN A 44 -15.14 32.54 -27.02
C GLN A 44 -14.39 33.87 -27.17
N ALA A 45 -13.06 33.85 -27.14
CA ALA A 45 -12.25 35.03 -27.37
C ALA A 45 -12.48 35.61 -28.78
N ARG A 46 -12.58 34.74 -29.80
CA ARG A 46 -12.88 35.16 -31.17
C ARG A 46 -14.29 35.75 -31.31
N GLN A 47 -15.29 35.13 -30.71
CA GLN A 47 -16.64 35.70 -30.65
C GLN A 47 -16.68 37.06 -29.94
N GLY A 48 -15.93 37.19 -28.84
CA GLY A 48 -15.78 38.45 -28.12
C GLY A 48 -15.15 39.54 -28.99
N GLU A 49 -14.16 39.19 -29.80
CA GLU A 49 -13.54 40.12 -30.76
C GLU A 49 -14.53 40.57 -31.85
N ILE A 50 -15.23 39.64 -32.49
CA ILE A 50 -16.27 39.97 -33.49
C ILE A 50 -17.34 40.87 -32.86
N THR A 51 -17.74 40.58 -31.63
CA THR A 51 -18.74 41.38 -30.90
C THR A 51 -18.22 42.80 -30.62
N ARG A 52 -16.96 42.96 -30.22
CA ARG A 52 -16.34 44.29 -30.03
C ARG A 52 -16.32 45.10 -31.32
N ARG A 53 -15.89 44.49 -32.43
CA ARG A 53 -15.87 45.15 -33.76
C ARG A 53 -17.26 45.61 -34.18
N ARG A 54 -18.27 44.75 -33.96
CA ARG A 54 -19.68 45.13 -34.19
C ARG A 54 -20.11 46.32 -33.34
N LEU A 55 -19.79 46.33 -32.05
CA LEU A 55 -20.14 47.47 -31.19
C LEU A 55 -19.44 48.78 -31.60
N ALA A 56 -18.27 48.69 -32.26
CA ALA A 56 -17.59 49.82 -32.87
C ALA A 56 -18.19 50.27 -34.22
N GLY A 57 -19.22 49.60 -34.71
CA GLY A 57 -19.87 49.87 -36.01
C GLY A 57 -19.18 49.20 -37.20
N GLU A 58 -18.17 48.36 -36.97
CA GLU A 58 -17.56 47.53 -38.01
C GLU A 58 -18.41 46.27 -38.21
N HIS A 59 -18.98 46.13 -39.41
CA HIS A 59 -19.86 45.03 -39.75
C HIS A 59 -19.52 44.46 -41.13
N SER A 60 -19.21 43.17 -41.19
CA SER A 60 -19.10 42.41 -42.42
C SER A 60 -20.00 41.17 -42.42
N GLN A 61 -20.44 40.75 -43.60
CA GLN A 61 -21.21 39.51 -43.77
C GLN A 61 -20.39 38.28 -43.32
N ASP A 62 -19.08 38.29 -43.58
CA ASP A 62 -18.17 37.21 -43.22
C ASP A 62 -18.09 37.02 -41.70
N GLU A 63 -18.02 38.10 -40.93
CA GLU A 63 -18.07 38.04 -39.45
C GLU A 63 -19.42 37.54 -38.92
N ALA A 64 -20.52 37.73 -39.65
CA ALA A 64 -21.82 37.15 -39.30
C ALA A 64 -21.82 35.63 -39.45
N ASN A 65 -21.29 35.14 -40.57
CA ASN A 65 -21.15 33.71 -40.82
C ASN A 65 -20.17 33.07 -39.83
N GLU A 66 -19.02 33.71 -39.57
CA GLU A 66 -18.03 33.24 -38.60
C GLU A 66 -18.60 33.14 -37.19
N TYR A 67 -19.32 34.18 -36.73
CA TYR A 67 -19.94 34.17 -35.41
C TYR A 67 -20.95 33.03 -35.23
N ALA A 68 -21.77 32.77 -36.25
CA ALA A 68 -22.73 31.67 -36.25
C ALA A 68 -22.02 30.30 -36.22
N ALA A 69 -20.99 30.11 -37.04
CA ALA A 69 -20.18 28.89 -37.04
C ALA A 69 -19.53 28.63 -35.67
N LEU A 70 -18.89 29.65 -35.09
CA LEU A 70 -18.30 29.58 -33.74
C LEU A 70 -19.34 29.23 -32.66
N SER A 71 -20.59 29.65 -32.82
CA SER A 71 -21.66 29.31 -31.87
C SER A 71 -22.02 27.82 -31.93
N GLY A 72 -22.07 27.25 -33.13
CA GLY A 72 -22.25 25.82 -33.33
C GLY A 72 -21.08 25.01 -32.78
N ASP A 73 -19.85 25.40 -33.12
CA ASP A 73 -18.63 24.76 -32.62
C ASP A 73 -18.55 24.78 -31.08
N LEU A 74 -18.92 25.89 -30.46
CA LEU A 74 -18.95 26.02 -29.00
C LEU A 74 -19.96 25.08 -28.34
N ALA A 75 -21.11 24.81 -28.96
CA ALA A 75 -22.07 23.86 -28.44
C ALA A 75 -21.48 22.44 -28.41
N VAL A 76 -20.88 22.01 -29.53
CA VAL A 76 -20.24 20.70 -29.66
C VAL A 76 -19.04 20.57 -28.71
N LEU A 77 -18.18 21.59 -28.64
CA LEU A 77 -17.00 21.56 -27.76
C LEU A 77 -17.39 21.48 -26.28
N ARG A 78 -18.48 22.14 -25.87
CA ARG A 78 -18.99 22.06 -24.48
C ARG A 78 -19.53 20.67 -24.14
N GLU A 79 -20.22 20.04 -25.08
CA GLU A 79 -20.69 18.66 -24.92
C GLU A 79 -19.50 17.70 -24.77
N LEU A 80 -18.54 17.74 -25.71
CA LEU A 80 -17.33 16.93 -25.64
C LEU A 80 -16.52 17.19 -24.37
N HIS A 81 -16.43 18.44 -23.91
CA HIS A 81 -15.77 18.78 -22.66
C HIS A 81 -16.50 18.14 -21.46
N GLY A 82 -17.83 18.16 -21.44
CA GLY A 82 -18.64 17.49 -20.42
C GLY A 82 -18.41 15.98 -20.40
N GLU A 83 -18.34 15.34 -21.57
CA GLU A 83 -18.03 13.91 -21.69
C GLU A 83 -16.62 13.58 -21.20
N ALA A 84 -15.62 14.38 -21.58
CA ALA A 84 -14.23 14.21 -21.13
C ALA A 84 -14.11 14.40 -19.61
N GLN A 85 -14.82 15.37 -19.03
CA GLN A 85 -14.90 15.55 -17.58
C GLN A 85 -15.56 14.35 -16.89
N ALA A 86 -16.68 13.88 -17.40
CA ALA A 86 -17.35 12.69 -16.86
C ALA A 86 -16.43 11.46 -16.91
N ARG A 87 -15.67 11.29 -18.00
CA ARG A 87 -14.66 10.23 -18.13
C ARG A 87 -13.55 10.38 -17.08
N ALA A 88 -13.02 11.60 -16.89
CA ALA A 88 -11.99 11.88 -15.90
C ALA A 88 -12.48 11.62 -14.46
N GLU A 89 -13.74 11.91 -14.17
CA GLU A 89 -14.35 11.60 -12.87
C GLU A 89 -14.55 10.10 -12.67
N ALA A 90 -15.00 9.39 -13.71
CA ALA A 90 -15.18 7.94 -13.68
C ALA A 90 -13.86 7.17 -13.52
N SER A 91 -12.75 7.70 -14.06
CA SER A 91 -11.42 7.09 -14.01
C SER A 91 -10.61 7.45 -12.77
N ARG A 92 -11.20 8.10 -11.76
CA ARG A 92 -10.48 8.46 -10.53
C ARG A 92 -9.85 7.21 -9.86
N PRO A 93 -8.53 7.20 -9.62
CA PRO A 93 -7.82 5.99 -9.18
C PRO A 93 -7.97 5.68 -7.68
N GLU A 94 -8.98 6.23 -6.98
CA GLU A 94 -9.14 6.09 -5.53
C GLU A 94 -9.37 4.63 -5.11
N ARG A 95 -10.16 3.89 -5.89
CA ARG A 95 -10.42 2.47 -5.64
C ARG A 95 -9.16 1.64 -5.77
N GLN A 96 -8.34 1.92 -6.77
CA GLN A 96 -7.06 1.26 -7.03
C GLN A 96 -6.02 1.60 -5.95
N ARG A 97 -5.96 2.87 -5.50
CA ARG A 97 -5.12 3.26 -4.35
C ARG A 97 -5.50 2.50 -3.09
N ALA A 98 -6.80 2.40 -2.79
CA ALA A 98 -7.28 1.64 -1.65
C ALA A 98 -7.00 0.14 -1.79
N ALA A 99 -7.07 -0.42 -3.00
CA ALA A 99 -6.72 -1.81 -3.27
C ALA A 99 -5.22 -2.09 -3.04
N LEU A 100 -4.35 -1.21 -3.54
CA LEU A 100 -2.91 -1.30 -3.32
C LEU A 100 -2.57 -1.22 -1.83
N ALA A 101 -3.14 -0.25 -1.11
CA ALA A 101 -2.91 -0.11 0.33
C ALA A 101 -3.30 -1.37 1.13
N ARG A 102 -4.41 -2.02 0.76
CA ARG A 102 -4.82 -3.31 1.37
C ARG A 102 -3.84 -4.44 1.05
N ALA A 103 -3.38 -4.53 -0.20
CA ALA A 103 -2.43 -5.55 -0.62
C ALA A 103 -1.08 -5.39 0.11
N GLU A 104 -0.56 -4.16 0.21
CA GLU A 104 0.68 -3.85 0.91
C GLU A 104 0.57 -4.11 2.43
N ALA A 105 -0.59 -3.80 3.03
CA ALA A 105 -0.85 -4.13 4.43
C ALA A 105 -0.82 -5.65 4.68
N GLY A 106 -1.45 -6.44 3.80
CA GLY A 106 -1.44 -7.91 3.88
C GLY A 106 -0.04 -8.51 3.74
N LEU A 107 0.76 -8.00 2.80
CA LEU A 107 2.16 -8.45 2.65
C LEU A 107 3.00 -8.10 3.88
N SER A 108 2.85 -6.88 4.41
CA SER A 108 3.57 -6.43 5.60
C SER A 108 3.20 -7.23 6.85
N GLU A 109 1.93 -7.58 7.02
CA GLU A 109 1.47 -8.47 8.09
C GLU A 109 2.09 -9.87 7.96
N HIS A 110 2.09 -10.46 6.75
CA HIS A 110 2.71 -11.76 6.52
C HIS A 110 4.21 -11.77 6.83
N GLN A 111 4.94 -10.73 6.41
CA GLN A 111 6.37 -10.58 6.71
C GLN A 111 6.65 -10.46 8.21
N ARG A 112 5.85 -9.68 8.94
CA ARG A 112 5.97 -9.57 10.41
C ARG A 112 5.69 -10.90 11.10
N SER A 113 4.67 -11.62 10.67
CA SER A 113 4.34 -12.95 11.20
C SER A 113 5.46 -13.96 10.94
N ALA A 114 5.99 -14.01 9.72
CA ALA A 114 7.10 -14.89 9.36
C ALA A 114 8.37 -14.57 10.17
N ALA A 115 8.70 -13.29 10.34
CA ALA A 115 9.85 -12.87 11.16
C ALA A 115 9.67 -13.27 12.63
N PHE A 116 8.45 -13.15 13.17
CA PHE A 116 8.15 -13.58 14.52
C PHE A 116 8.26 -15.10 14.70
N GLU A 117 7.74 -15.89 13.76
CA GLU A 117 7.90 -17.35 13.79
C GLU A 117 9.38 -17.76 13.69
N GLN A 118 10.18 -17.08 12.86
CA GLN A 118 11.62 -17.33 12.81
C GLN A 118 12.32 -17.07 14.15
N VAL A 119 11.96 -15.99 14.84
CA VAL A 119 12.49 -15.68 16.19
C VAL A 119 12.07 -16.77 17.19
N LYS A 120 10.81 -17.24 17.12
CA LYS A 120 10.34 -18.35 17.97
C LYS A 120 11.10 -19.65 17.71
N GLU A 121 11.36 -19.99 16.46
CA GLU A 121 12.16 -21.16 16.10
C GLU A 121 13.60 -21.05 16.61
N HIS A 122 14.21 -19.87 16.47
CA HIS A 122 15.55 -19.61 17.01
C HIS A 122 15.59 -19.74 18.55
N ALA A 123 14.58 -19.19 19.24
CA ALA A 123 14.46 -19.31 20.69
C ALA A 123 14.32 -20.77 21.13
N ARG A 124 13.51 -21.57 20.43
CA ARG A 124 13.37 -23.02 20.68
C ARG A 124 14.69 -23.77 20.45
N ALA A 125 15.43 -23.43 19.40
CA ALA A 125 16.73 -24.03 19.14
C ALA A 125 17.74 -23.69 20.26
N ALA A 126 17.76 -22.44 20.72
CA ALA A 126 18.61 -22.01 21.82
C ALA A 126 18.24 -22.70 23.14
N GLU A 127 16.93 -22.86 23.42
CA GLU A 127 16.43 -23.60 24.58
C GLU A 127 16.87 -25.07 24.55
N GLN A 128 16.81 -25.73 23.40
CA GLN A 128 17.28 -27.10 23.24
C GLN A 128 18.78 -27.24 23.55
N VAL A 129 19.61 -26.34 23.03
CA VAL A 129 21.06 -26.31 23.32
C VAL A 129 21.30 -26.10 24.82
N TYR A 130 20.58 -25.15 25.42
CA TYR A 130 20.67 -24.90 26.87
C TYR A 130 20.31 -26.15 27.69
N MET A 131 19.21 -26.82 27.35
CA MET A 131 18.77 -28.05 28.02
C MET A 131 19.78 -29.19 27.87
N GLN A 132 20.45 -29.30 26.72
CA GLN A 132 21.53 -30.28 26.51
C GLN A 132 22.73 -29.97 27.42
N CYS A 133 23.18 -28.71 27.48
CA CYS A 133 24.26 -28.30 28.38
C CYS A 133 23.93 -28.58 29.84
N LEU A 134 22.71 -28.25 30.27
CA LEU A 134 22.21 -28.50 31.62
C LEU A 134 22.21 -30.00 31.95
N ARG A 135 21.76 -30.85 31.02
CA ARG A 135 21.80 -32.31 31.17
C ARG A 135 23.23 -32.82 31.31
N ALA A 136 24.16 -32.33 30.49
CA ALA A 136 25.57 -32.74 30.57
C ALA A 136 26.22 -32.35 31.91
N VAL A 137 25.94 -31.14 32.43
CA VAL A 137 26.42 -30.71 33.75
C VAL A 137 25.84 -31.58 34.87
N TRP A 138 24.55 -31.90 34.78
CA TRP A 138 23.88 -32.78 35.74
C TRP A 138 24.47 -34.20 35.75
N GLU A 139 24.68 -34.79 34.57
CA GLU A 139 25.32 -36.11 34.43
C GLU A 139 26.74 -36.12 35.01
N ALA A 140 27.55 -35.09 34.73
CA ALA A 140 28.90 -34.97 35.29
C ALA A 140 28.89 -34.88 36.82
N ALA A 141 27.95 -34.12 37.40
CA ALA A 141 27.81 -34.00 38.85
C ALA A 141 27.39 -35.33 39.52
N GLN A 142 26.49 -36.10 38.88
CA GLN A 142 26.12 -37.43 39.37
C GLN A 142 27.31 -38.41 39.38
N GLN A 143 28.23 -38.29 38.42
CA GLN A 143 29.42 -39.14 38.36
C GLN A 143 30.46 -38.78 39.44
N GLN A 144 30.46 -37.54 39.93
CA GLN A 144 31.45 -37.04 40.88
C GLN A 144 31.09 -37.32 42.35
N ASP A 145 29.80 -37.50 42.67
CA ASP A 145 29.31 -37.72 44.05
C ASP A 145 28.65 -39.09 44.25
N ARG A 146 29.11 -39.85 45.26
CA ARG A 146 28.53 -41.15 45.67
C ARG A 146 27.18 -41.05 46.42
N ARG A 147 26.54 -39.87 46.47
CA ARG A 147 25.25 -39.65 47.15
C ARG A 147 24.27 -38.96 46.20
N PRO A 148 22.97 -39.32 46.23
CA PRO A 148 21.95 -38.66 45.41
C PRO A 148 21.81 -37.20 45.86
N ARG A 149 22.35 -36.26 45.08
CA ARG A 149 22.08 -34.83 45.23
C ARG A 149 20.82 -34.48 44.44
N THR A 150 20.06 -33.50 44.90
CA THR A 150 18.93 -32.94 44.16
C THR A 150 19.41 -31.90 43.15
N PHE A 151 18.60 -31.61 42.13
CA PHE A 151 18.94 -30.63 41.09
C PHE A 151 19.34 -29.26 41.67
N GLY A 152 18.62 -28.77 42.69
CA GLY A 152 18.95 -27.51 43.37
C GLY A 152 20.23 -27.51 44.21
N GLU A 153 20.82 -28.67 44.51
CA GLU A 153 22.08 -28.79 45.25
C GLU A 153 23.31 -28.81 44.33
N VAL A 154 23.17 -29.35 43.11
CA VAL A 154 24.22 -29.36 42.08
C VAL A 154 24.32 -27.99 41.42
N PHE A 155 23.17 -27.43 41.04
CA PHE A 155 23.07 -26.06 40.56
C PHE A 155 22.86 -25.14 41.76
N ARG A 156 23.90 -24.99 42.59
CA ARG A 156 23.91 -24.04 43.71
C ARG A 156 23.59 -22.66 43.11
N ILE A 157 22.34 -22.26 43.32
CA ILE A 157 21.56 -21.28 42.56
C ILE A 157 22.43 -20.12 42.07
N ASP A 158 22.88 -20.19 40.82
CA ASP A 158 23.10 -18.97 40.09
C ASP A 158 21.72 -18.33 39.94
N GLN A 159 21.55 -17.17 40.57
CA GLN A 159 20.28 -16.45 40.61
C GLN A 159 19.74 -16.21 39.20
N ALA A 160 20.62 -16.11 38.18
CA ALA A 160 20.22 -15.98 36.79
C ALA A 160 19.51 -17.25 36.27
N ILE A 161 20.03 -18.44 36.60
CA ILE A 161 19.43 -19.74 36.19
C ILE A 161 18.08 -19.94 36.87
N MET A 162 17.95 -19.59 38.15
CA MET A 162 16.67 -19.66 38.86
C MET A 162 15.64 -18.65 38.35
N ASN A 163 16.07 -17.43 38.01
CA ASN A 163 15.18 -16.43 37.40
C ASN A 163 14.68 -16.88 36.02
N LEU A 164 15.54 -17.52 35.22
CA LEU A 164 15.18 -18.10 33.92
C LEU A 164 14.23 -19.29 34.04
N CYS A 165 14.50 -20.22 34.97
CA CYS A 165 13.57 -21.32 35.24
C CYS A 165 12.22 -20.82 35.77
N ARG A 166 12.19 -19.76 36.59
CA ARG A 166 10.95 -19.09 37.01
C ARG A 166 10.22 -18.42 35.86
N PHE A 167 10.92 -17.75 34.96
CA PHE A 167 10.34 -17.13 33.76
C PHE A 167 9.73 -18.17 32.80
N ASN A 168 10.36 -19.35 32.70
CA ASN A 168 9.80 -20.48 31.92
C ASN A 168 8.67 -21.23 32.63
N SER A 169 8.58 -21.17 33.97
CA SER A 169 7.54 -21.88 34.74
C SER A 169 6.36 -21.00 35.16
N PHE A 170 6.49 -19.67 35.08
CA PHE A 170 5.42 -18.70 35.33
C PHE A 170 5.57 -17.52 34.34
N GLN A 171 4.52 -17.27 33.53
CA GLN A 171 4.27 -16.02 32.78
C GLN A 171 5.02 -15.75 31.45
N GLY A 172 5.02 -16.72 30.52
CA GLY A 172 5.34 -16.44 29.10
C GLY A 172 4.12 -16.36 28.15
N LEU A 173 2.94 -16.85 28.57
CA LEU A 173 1.77 -17.05 27.68
C LEU A 173 0.42 -16.77 28.35
N GLU A 174 0.35 -15.93 29.39
CA GLU A 174 -0.93 -15.31 29.73
C GLU A 174 -1.13 -14.10 28.83
N ILE A 175 -1.73 -14.35 27.67
CA ILE A 175 -2.37 -13.34 26.83
C ILE A 175 -3.41 -12.64 27.72
N GLN A 176 -3.10 -11.43 28.20
CA GLN A 176 -4.12 -10.55 28.71
C GLN A 176 -5.10 -10.27 27.57
N ARG A 177 -6.33 -10.76 27.74
CA ARG A 177 -7.49 -10.43 26.90
C ARG A 177 -7.97 -9.02 27.19
#